data_AF-A0A9E3U066-F1
#
_entry.id   AF-A0A9E3U066-F1
#
_cell.length_a   1.000
_cell.length_b   1.000
_cell.length_c   1.000
_cell.angle_alpha   90.00
_cell.angle_beta   90.00
_cell.angle_gamma   90.00
#
_symmetry.space_group_name_H-M   'P 1'
#
loop_
_entity.id
_entity.type
_entity.pdbx_description
1 polymer ?
#
loop_
_entity_poly.entity_id
_entity_poly.type
_entity_poly.pdbx_seq_one_letter_code
_entity_poly.pdbx_strand_id
1 'polypeptide(L)'
;MLTAASILGPNGRIAERLRGYEHRQQQLDMADAVEQAINGKRHLLVEAGTGVGKTFAYLTPAILWATANEDRPAGDEEEDEPPRRRVVVSTHTISLQEQLLAKDLPLLNSVIPREFSSVLV
;
A
#
# COMPACT_ATOMS: atom_id res chain seq x y z
N MET A 1 -8.78 -8.73 -9.91
CA MET A 1 -7.63 -8.73 -8.98
C MET A 1 -7.37 -7.30 -8.56
N LEU A 2 -7.23 -7.04 -7.27
CA LEU A 2 -6.98 -5.69 -6.74
C LEU A 2 -5.52 -5.30 -7.02
N THR A 3 -5.30 -4.16 -7.69
CA THR A 3 -3.96 -3.69 -8.08
C THR A 3 -3.71 -2.26 -7.61
N ALA A 4 -2.45 -1.83 -7.58
CA ALA A 4 -2.10 -0.44 -7.27
C ALA A 4 -2.81 0.54 -8.22
N ALA A 5 -2.85 0.24 -9.52
CA ALA A 5 -3.57 1.04 -10.52
C ALA A 5 -5.09 1.13 -10.26
N SER A 6 -5.73 0.06 -9.77
CA SER A 6 -7.16 0.10 -9.40
C SER A 6 -7.46 0.96 -8.17
N ILE A 7 -6.44 1.31 -7.38
CA ILE A 7 -6.57 2.14 -6.17
C ILE A 7 -6.13 3.58 -6.46
N LEU A 8 -4.95 3.76 -7.07
CA LEU A 8 -4.29 5.04 -7.32
C LEU A 8 -4.47 5.57 -8.75
N GLY A 9 -5.17 4.86 -9.62
CA GLY A 9 -5.44 5.33 -10.98
C GLY A 9 -6.38 6.55 -11.01
N PRO A 10 -6.55 7.20 -12.18
CA PRO A 10 -7.40 8.38 -12.32
C PRO A 10 -8.88 8.10 -11.99
N ASN A 11 -9.33 6.85 -12.17
CA ASN A 11 -10.64 6.37 -11.76
C ASN A 11 -10.53 5.30 -10.67
N GLY A 12 -9.43 5.33 -9.91
CA GLY A 12 -9.18 4.38 -8.83
C GLY A 12 -9.95 4.73 -7.56
N ARG A 13 -9.98 3.79 -6.62
CA ARG A 13 -10.71 3.92 -5.34
C ARG A 13 -10.34 5.19 -4.55
N ILE A 14 -9.10 5.68 -4.67
CA ILE A 14 -8.68 6.92 -4.00
C ILE A 14 -9.32 8.16 -4.62
N ALA A 15 -9.50 8.16 -5.95
CA ALA A 15 -10.11 9.26 -6.70
C ALA A 15 -11.60 9.39 -6.37
N GLU A 16 -12.28 8.27 -6.14
CA GLU A 16 -13.68 8.23 -5.71
C GLU A 16 -13.88 8.83 -4.30
N ARG A 17 -12.89 8.66 -3.42
CA ARG A 17 -12.99 9.07 -2.01
C ARG A 17 -12.49 10.48 -1.74
N LEU A 18 -11.39 10.88 -2.37
CA LEU A 18 -10.67 12.11 -2.08
C LEU A 18 -11.01 13.19 -3.12
N ARG A 19 -11.84 14.16 -2.71
CA ARG A 19 -12.16 15.31 -3.57
C ARG A 19 -10.88 16.09 -3.86
N GLY A 20 -10.57 16.27 -5.15
CA GLY A 20 -9.33 16.93 -5.58
C GLY A 20 -8.12 16.01 -5.69
N TYR A 21 -8.32 14.69 -5.71
CA TYR A 21 -7.26 13.77 -6.11
C TYR A 21 -6.75 14.11 -7.51
N GLU A 22 -5.44 14.30 -7.62
CA GLU A 22 -4.75 14.53 -8.87
C GLU A 22 -3.92 13.29 -9.19
N HIS A 23 -4.28 12.60 -10.27
CA HIS A 23 -3.53 11.48 -10.78
C HIS A 23 -2.14 11.92 -11.25
N ARG A 24 -1.10 11.20 -10.80
CA ARG A 24 0.29 11.44 -11.21
C ARG A 24 0.90 10.12 -11.66
N GLN A 25 1.33 10.05 -12.93
CA GLN A 25 1.90 8.83 -13.50
C GLN A 25 3.08 8.29 -12.66
N GLN A 26 3.95 9.20 -12.19
CA GLN A 26 5.10 8.87 -11.33
C GLN A 26 4.72 8.15 -10.02
N GLN A 27 3.50 8.38 -9.50
CA GLN A 27 2.98 7.67 -8.33
C GLN A 27 2.72 6.20 -8.65
N LEU A 28 2.14 5.92 -9.82
CA LEU A 28 1.91 4.56 -10.30
C LEU A 28 3.23 3.88 -10.67
N ASP A 29 4.13 4.58 -11.36
CA ASP A 29 5.43 4.05 -11.74
C ASP A 29 6.23 3.60 -10.50
N MET A 30 6.19 4.41 -9.43
CA MET A 30 6.80 4.04 -8.14
C MET A 30 6.08 2.86 -7.48
N ALA A 31 4.75 2.82 -7.52
CA ALA A 31 3.98 1.71 -6.94
C ALA A 31 4.28 0.38 -7.62
N ASP A 32 4.34 0.37 -8.95
CA ASP A 32 4.69 -0.80 -9.76
C ASP A 32 6.12 -1.25 -9.48
N ALA A 33 7.07 -0.30 -9.37
CA ALA A 33 8.45 -0.62 -9.01
C ALA A 33 8.54 -1.27 -7.61
N VAL A 34 7.79 -0.74 -6.63
CA VAL A 34 7.74 -1.32 -5.27
C VAL A 34 7.13 -2.71 -5.29
N GLU A 35 6.02 -2.93 -6.02
CA GLU A 35 5.40 -4.26 -6.17
C GLU A 35 6.39 -5.27 -6.76
N GLN A 36 7.07 -4.90 -7.85
CA GLN A 36 8.06 -5.77 -8.50
C GLN A 36 9.25 -6.08 -7.57
N ALA A 37 9.69 -5.12 -6.76
CA ALA A 37 10.79 -5.31 -5.81
C ALA A 37 10.39 -6.25 -4.67
N ILE A 38 9.19 -6.08 -4.10
CA ILE A 38 8.64 -6.94 -3.05
C ILE A 38 8.48 -8.37 -3.57
N ASN A 39 7.81 -8.55 -4.72
CA ASN A 39 7.59 -9.87 -5.32
C ASN A 39 8.90 -10.53 -5.75
N GLY A 40 9.84 -9.74 -6.24
CA GLY A 40 11.17 -10.19 -6.65
C GLY A 40 12.16 -10.41 -5.49
N LYS A 41 11.79 -10.08 -4.24
CA LYS A 41 12.67 -10.08 -3.06
C LYS A 41 13.98 -9.31 -3.30
N ARG A 42 13.90 -8.14 -3.94
CA ARG A 42 15.05 -7.28 -4.27
C ARG A 42 14.97 -5.95 -3.55
N HIS A 43 16.12 -5.31 -3.36
CA HIS A 43 16.17 -3.93 -2.91
C HIS A 43 15.81 -2.99 -4.07
N LEU A 44 15.09 -1.92 -3.75
CA LEU A 44 14.74 -0.84 -4.65
C LEU A 44 15.13 0.48 -3.99
N LEU A 45 15.81 1.33 -4.76
CA LEU A 45 16.08 2.72 -4.39
C LEU A 45 15.27 3.62 -5.33
N VAL A 46 14.45 4.50 -4.76
CA VAL A 46 13.63 5.45 -5.53
C VAL A 46 13.91 6.85 -5.03
N GLU A 47 14.25 7.75 -5.95
CA GLU A 47 14.20 9.19 -5.70
C GLU A 47 12.81 9.70 -6.12
N ALA A 48 12.08 10.24 -5.15
CA ALA A 48 10.73 10.75 -5.35
C ALA A 48 10.66 12.18 -4.83
N GLY A 49 10.25 13.11 -5.70
CA GLY A 49 10.11 14.53 -5.34
C GLY A 49 9.09 14.78 -4.23
N THR A 50 8.93 16.02 -3.80
CA THR A 50 7.79 16.40 -2.97
C THR A 50 6.51 16.39 -3.81
N GLY A 51 5.36 16.08 -3.20
CA GLY A 51 4.06 16.14 -3.89
C GLY A 51 3.71 14.98 -4.84
N VAL A 52 4.65 14.11 -5.23
CA VAL A 52 4.35 12.92 -6.09
C VAL A 52 3.49 11.85 -5.43
N GLY A 53 3.16 11.99 -4.14
CA GLY A 53 2.35 11.00 -3.42
C GLY A 53 3.12 9.73 -3.06
N LYS A 54 4.43 9.86 -2.78
CA LYS A 54 5.36 8.77 -2.42
C LYS A 54 4.82 7.82 -1.35
N THR A 55 4.11 8.35 -0.36
CA THR A 55 3.54 7.57 0.74
C THR A 55 2.56 6.53 0.23
N PHE A 56 1.57 6.94 -0.56
CA PHE A 56 0.61 5.97 -1.11
C PHE A 56 1.25 5.06 -2.15
N ALA A 57 2.27 5.54 -2.88
CA ALA A 57 2.99 4.73 -3.85
C ALA A 57 3.69 3.53 -3.22
N TYR A 58 4.33 3.66 -2.04
CA TYR A 58 4.92 2.49 -1.37
C TYR A 58 3.92 1.73 -0.49
N LEU A 59 2.94 2.40 0.14
CA LEU A 59 2.00 1.73 1.05
C LEU A 59 1.01 0.84 0.31
N THR A 60 0.48 1.29 -0.83
CA THR A 60 -0.54 0.55 -1.58
C THR A 60 -0.07 -0.85 -1.98
N PRO A 61 1.02 -1.02 -2.75
CA PRO A 61 1.51 -2.35 -3.10
C PRO A 61 1.97 -3.16 -1.87
N ALA A 62 2.49 -2.52 -0.83
CA ALA A 62 2.89 -3.22 0.39
C ALA A 62 1.70 -3.80 1.17
N ILE A 63 0.59 -3.06 1.28
CA ILE A 63 -0.66 -3.53 1.90
C ILE A 63 -1.26 -4.65 1.07
N LEU A 64 -1.33 -4.50 -0.26
CA LEU A 64 -1.82 -5.56 -1.15
C LEU A 64 -0.99 -6.83 -1.01
N TRP A 65 0.33 -6.72 -0.94
CA TRP A 65 1.21 -7.87 -0.73
C TRP A 65 1.01 -8.54 0.65
N ALA A 66 0.81 -7.74 1.69
CA ALA A 66 0.60 -8.22 3.06
C ALA A 66 -0.76 -8.93 3.24
N THR A 67 -1.78 -8.50 2.47
CA THR A 67 -3.17 -8.98 2.54
C THR A 67 -3.53 -9.98 1.43
N ALA A 68 -2.58 -10.34 0.55
CA ALA A 68 -2.83 -11.22 -0.59
C ALA A 68 -3.37 -12.62 -0.22
N ASN A 69 -3.21 -13.06 1.03
CA ASN A 69 -3.76 -14.34 1.49
C ASN A 69 -5.30 -14.31 1.63
N GLU A 70 -5.93 -13.13 1.75
CA GLU A 70 -7.39 -12.97 1.80
C GLU A 70 -8.09 -13.38 0.49
N ASP A 71 -7.33 -13.56 -0.61
CA ASP A 71 -7.87 -14.08 -1.87
C ASP A 71 -8.08 -15.59 -1.88
N ARG A 72 -7.66 -16.31 -0.82
CA ARG A 72 -7.89 -17.76 -0.72
C ARG A 72 -9.33 -18.05 -0.25
N PRO A 73 -10.04 -19.00 -0.89
CA PRO A 73 -11.33 -19.44 -0.39
C PRO A 73 -11.19 -20.04 1.01
N ALA A 74 -12.14 -19.71 1.90
CA ALA A 74 -12.16 -20.11 3.31
C ALA A 74 -12.35 -21.63 3.56
N GLY A 75 -12.17 -22.47 2.54
CA GLY A 75 -12.46 -23.91 2.58
C GLY A 75 -11.24 -24.82 2.67
N ASP A 76 -10.04 -24.29 2.44
CA ASP A 76 -8.81 -25.07 2.46
C ASP A 76 -7.97 -24.64 3.68
N GLU A 77 -8.47 -24.97 4.88
CA GLU A 77 -7.67 -25.00 6.11
C GLU A 77 -6.66 -26.17 6.00
N GLU A 78 -5.74 -26.09 5.03
CA GLU A 78 -4.55 -26.94 5.04
C GLU A 78 -3.65 -26.52 6.22
N GLU A 79 -3.01 -27.50 6.87
CA GLU A 79 -2.07 -27.30 7.98
C GLU A 79 -0.87 -26.38 7.62
N ASP A 80 -0.72 -26.01 6.34
CA ASP A 80 0.28 -25.11 5.77
C ASP A 80 -0.31 -23.70 5.46
N GLU A 81 -1.01 -23.08 6.41
CA GLU A 81 -1.41 -21.68 6.27
C GLU A 81 -0.15 -20.80 6.13
N PRO A 82 0.01 -20.05 5.01
CA PRO A 82 1.21 -19.28 4.79
C PRO A 82 1.34 -18.21 5.90
N PRO A 83 2.55 -18.01 6.45
CA PRO A 83 2.74 -17.15 7.60
C PRO A 83 2.23 -15.74 7.31
N ARG A 84 1.59 -15.14 8.31
CA ARG A 84 1.09 -13.77 8.25
C ARG A 84 2.22 -12.82 7.84
N ARG A 85 2.04 -12.16 6.71
CA ARG A 85 2.99 -11.21 6.16
C ARG A 85 2.93 -9.90 6.94
N ARG A 86 4.07 -9.27 7.16
CA ARG A 86 4.19 -7.99 7.87
C ARG A 86 5.07 -7.04 7.07
N VAL A 87 4.74 -5.76 7.13
CA VAL A 87 5.50 -4.67 6.51
C VAL A 87 5.92 -3.71 7.62
N VAL A 88 7.19 -3.33 7.63
CA VAL A 88 7.73 -2.30 8.52
C VAL A 88 8.04 -1.07 7.69
N VAL A 89 7.48 0.07 8.09
CA VAL A 89 7.78 1.37 7.47
C VAL A 89 8.63 2.17 8.46
N SER A 90 9.85 2.52 8.04
CA SER A 90 10.74 3.39 8.81
C SER A 90 10.72 4.79 8.20
N THR A 91 10.67 5.82 9.04
CA THR A 91 10.66 7.22 8.62
C THR A 91 11.46 8.08 9.59
N HIS A 92 11.85 9.27 9.15
CA HIS A 92 12.90 10.05 9.81
C HIS A 92 12.45 10.73 11.10
N THR A 93 11.19 11.14 11.23
CA THR A 93 10.71 11.94 12.36
C THR A 93 9.38 11.43 12.92
N ILE A 94 9.12 11.73 14.19
CA ILE A 94 7.86 11.42 14.88
C ILE A 94 6.66 12.00 14.11
N SER A 95 6.74 13.25 13.65
CA SER A 95 5.64 13.87 12.89
C SER A 95 5.29 13.12 11.60
N LEU A 96 6.29 12.51 10.93
CA LEU A 96 6.04 11.67 9.76
C LEU A 96 5.37 10.35 10.16
N GLN A 97 5.73 9.77 11.30
CA GLN A 97 5.07 8.56 11.85
C GLN A 97 3.61 8.85 12.20
N GLU A 98 3.35 9.97 12.88
CA GLU A 98 2.00 10.42 13.22
C GLU A 98 1.17 10.69 11.97
N GLN A 99 1.77 11.28 10.93
CA GLN A 99 1.07 11.49 9.66
C GLN A 99 0.63 10.15 9.05
N LEU A 100 1.49 9.13 9.08
CA LEU A 100 1.14 7.80 8.58
C LEU A 100 -0.05 7.22 9.34
N LEU A 101 -0.02 7.26 10.67
CA LEU A 101 -1.04 6.63 11.52
C LEU A 101 -2.35 7.39 11.61
N ALA A 102 -2.31 8.71 11.65
CA ALA A 102 -3.49 9.54 11.85
C ALA A 102 -4.20 9.90 10.53
N LYS A 103 -3.50 9.82 9.39
CA LYS A 103 -4.04 10.27 8.09
C LYS A 103 -3.90 9.22 7.00
N ASP A 104 -2.67 8.84 6.67
CA ASP A 104 -2.39 8.09 5.44
C ASP A 104 -2.94 6.65 5.50
N LEU A 105 -2.68 5.92 6.58
CA LEU A 105 -3.16 4.54 6.78
C LEU A 105 -4.68 4.46 7.00
N PRO A 106 -5.33 5.33 7.81
CA PRO A 106 -6.79 5.37 7.89
C PRO A 106 -7.47 5.65 6.55
N LEU A 107 -6.90 6.55 5.73
CA LEU A 107 -7.44 6.81 4.40
C LEU A 107 -7.33 5.56 3.51
N LEU A 108 -6.17 4.90 3.48
CA LEU A 108 -6.00 3.67 2.71
C LEU A 108 -6.92 2.54 3.20
N ASN A 109 -7.13 2.41 4.50
CA ASN A 109 -8.09 1.45 5.07
C ASN A 109 -9.51 1.72 4.59
N SER A 110 -9.90 2.99 4.45
CA SER A 110 -11.23 3.36 3.96
C SER A 110 -11.47 3.10 2.46
N VAL A 111 -10.44 2.86 1.66
CA VAL A 111 -10.56 2.69 0.19
C VAL A 111 -10.14 1.31 -0.30
N ILE A 112 -9.17 0.68 0.35
CA ILE A 112 -8.69 -0.67 0.02
C ILE A 112 -9.66 -1.69 0.63
N PRO A 113 -10.29 -2.55 -0.16
CA PRO A 113 -11.25 -3.56 0.33
C PRO A 113 -10.51 -4.78 0.91
N ARG A 114 -9.67 -4.56 1.92
CA ARG A 114 -8.86 -5.58 2.61
C ARG A 114 -8.76 -5.24 4.09
N GLU A 115 -8.65 -6.26 4.93
CA GLU A 115 -8.47 -6.05 6.37
C GLU A 115 -6.99 -5.92 6.71
N PHE A 116 -6.57 -4.72 7.14
CA PHE A 116 -5.22 -4.53 7.67
C PHE A 116 -5.21 -3.60 8.89
N SER A 117 -4.24 -3.85 9.77
CA SER A 117 -4.00 -3.09 10.98
C SER A 117 -2.57 -2.56 11.00
N SER A 118 -2.36 -1.40 11.61
CA SER A 118 -1.04 -0.79 11.80
C SER A 118 -0.83 -0.42 13.26
N VAL A 119 0.43 -0.50 13.71
CA VAL A 119 0.85 -0.11 15.06
C VAL A 119 2.14 0.70 14.98
N LEU A 120 2.31 1.67 15.88
CA LEU A 120 3.58 2.37 16.08
C LEU A 120 4.42 1.61 17.10
N VAL A 121 5.71 1.44 16.80
CA VAL A 121 6.68 0.76 17.69
C VAL A 121 7.88 1.66 17.90
#